data_AF-A0A835AV14-F1
#
_entry.id   AF-A0A835AV14-F1
#
_cell.length_a   1.000
_cell.length_b   1.000
_cell.length_c   1.000
_cell.angle_alpha   90.00
_cell.angle_beta   90.00
_cell.angle_gamma   90.00
#
_symmetry.space_group_name_H-M   'P 1'
#
loop_
_entity.id
_entity.type
_entity.pdbx_description
1 polymer ?
#
loop_
_entity_poly.entity_id
_entity_poly.type
_entity_poly.pdbx_seq_one_letter_code
_entity_poly.pdbx_strand_id
1 'polypeptide(L)'
;MLHSRNIRPLEDSGCETCLGHPRHRGHPEEFQEPRLHGLSLGLPEEVRVDAVLVVLWHIWKARNALIFDQETTSPQQTIRRMVAVMEQWRRRCRGLGSQWMAWADYLGS
;
A
#
# COMPACT_ATOMS: atom_id res chain seq x y z
N MET A 1 -9.08 7.25 -30.17
CA MET A 1 -8.69 8.45 -29.40
C MET A 1 -8.40 8.01 -27.97
N LEU A 2 -7.12 7.87 -27.60
CA LEU A 2 -6.70 7.57 -26.23
C LEU A 2 -6.72 8.87 -25.42
N HIS A 3 -7.61 8.97 -24.44
CA HIS A 3 -7.56 10.03 -23.44
C HIS A 3 -6.36 9.78 -22.53
N SER A 4 -5.25 10.48 -22.80
CA SER A 4 -4.09 10.54 -21.92
C SER A 4 -4.52 11.15 -20.58
N ARG A 5 -4.69 10.32 -19.56
CA ARG A 5 -4.87 10.82 -18.19
C ARG A 5 -3.54 11.44 -17.75
N ASN A 6 -3.60 12.72 -17.43
CA ASN A 6 -2.50 13.56 -16.94
C ASN A 6 -2.05 13.05 -15.56
N ILE A 7 -1.14 12.08 -15.55
CA ILE A 7 -0.48 11.62 -14.33
C ILE A 7 0.65 12.62 -14.08
N ARG A 8 0.46 13.51 -13.10
CA ARG A 8 1.49 14.47 -12.71
C ARG A 8 2.70 13.72 -12.14
N PRO A 9 3.93 14.13 -12.47
CA PRO A 9 5.14 13.66 -11.80
C PRO A 9 5.03 13.87 -10.29
N LEU A 10 5.58 12.95 -9.49
CA LEU A 10 5.55 13.02 -8.02
C LEU A 10 6.15 14.33 -7.49
N GLU A 11 7.06 14.92 -8.25
CA GLU A 11 7.75 16.19 -7.98
C GLU A 11 6.79 17.40 -7.94
N ASP A 12 5.65 17.31 -8.65
CA ASP A 12 4.63 18.36 -8.73
C ASP A 12 3.49 18.19 -7.70
N SER A 13 3.60 17.22 -6.79
CA SER A 13 2.58 16.93 -5.76
C SER A 13 2.80 17.69 -4.44
N GLY A 14 3.53 18.81 -4.49
CA GLY A 14 3.72 19.70 -3.35
C GLY A 14 2.40 20.22 -2.79
N CYS A 15 2.22 20.11 -1.48
CA CYS A 15 1.09 20.69 -0.75
C CYS A 15 1.12 22.23 -0.85
N GLU A 16 0.15 22.83 -1.54
CA GLU A 16 0.02 24.30 -1.64
C GLU A 16 -0.24 24.98 -0.29
N THR A 17 -0.58 24.19 0.75
CA THR A 17 -0.91 24.70 2.10
C THR A 17 0.32 24.96 2.98
N CYS A 18 1.55 24.64 2.53
CA CYS A 18 2.76 24.84 3.34
C CYS A 18 3.43 26.23 3.17
N LEU A 19 2.85 27.15 2.40
CA LEU A 19 3.40 28.49 2.17
C LEU A 19 3.12 29.43 3.34
N GLY A 20 3.83 29.26 4.47
CA GLY A 20 3.64 30.14 5.62
C GLY A 20 4.65 30.06 6.77
N HIS A 21 5.77 29.34 6.64
CA HIS A 21 6.79 29.35 7.70
C HIS A 21 8.15 29.85 7.21
N PRO A 22 8.76 30.85 7.89
CA PRO A 22 10.06 31.36 7.52
C PRO A 22 11.12 30.25 7.65
N ARG A 23 11.86 30.01 6.58
CA ARG A 23 13.03 29.12 6.55
C ARG A 23 14.04 29.57 7.60
N HIS A 24 14.14 28.86 8.71
CA HIS A 24 15.29 29.00 9.59
C HIS A 24 16.48 28.24 8.97
N ARG A 25 17.57 28.98 8.85
CA ARG A 25 18.85 28.63 8.25
C ARG A 25 19.62 27.72 9.23
N GLY A 26 20.07 26.55 8.77
CA GLY A 26 21.17 25.79 9.37
C GLY A 26 20.80 24.47 10.07
N HIS A 27 20.96 23.34 9.35
CA HIS A 27 21.47 22.08 9.90
C HIS A 27 22.01 21.24 8.72
N PRO A 28 23.17 20.57 8.83
CA PRO A 28 23.66 19.68 7.78
C PRO A 28 22.60 18.62 7.49
N GLU A 29 22.46 18.30 6.21
CA GLU A 29 21.54 17.33 5.65
C GLU A 29 21.58 16.01 6.42
N GLU A 30 20.75 15.89 7.46
CA GLU A 30 20.03 14.65 7.67
C GLU A 30 19.18 14.49 6.41
N PHE A 31 19.72 13.78 5.43
CA PHE A 31 18.89 13.01 4.52
C PHE A 31 17.91 12.28 5.43
N GLN A 32 16.71 12.84 5.54
CA GLN A 32 15.63 12.24 6.27
C GLN A 32 15.38 10.96 5.50
N GLU A 33 15.97 9.85 5.96
CA GLU A 33 15.74 8.55 5.37
C GLU A 33 14.24 8.45 5.17
N PRO A 34 13.76 8.16 3.93
CA PRO A 34 12.34 8.07 3.66
C PRO A 34 11.84 7.06 4.66
N ARG A 35 11.14 7.55 5.70
CA ARG A 35 10.85 6.76 6.89
C ARG A 35 10.29 5.45 6.38
N LEU A 36 11.08 4.39 6.48
CA LEU A 36 10.63 3.05 6.17
C LEU A 36 9.70 2.71 7.32
N HIS A 37 8.48 3.25 7.27
CA HIS A 37 7.41 3.01 8.23
C HIS A 37 7.07 1.51 8.31
N GLY A 38 7.59 0.69 7.39
CA GLY A 38 7.48 -0.76 7.40
C GLY A 38 8.54 -1.51 8.23
N LEU A 39 9.60 -0.88 8.74
CA LEU A 39 10.74 -1.61 9.30
C LEU A 39 10.58 -2.12 10.74
N SER A 40 9.46 -1.85 11.42
CA SER A 40 9.13 -2.46 12.72
C SER A 40 7.62 -2.59 12.96
N LEU A 41 6.85 -3.06 11.97
CA LEU A 41 5.42 -3.36 12.15
C LEU A 41 5.16 -4.55 13.09
N GLY A 42 6.22 -5.27 13.53
CA GLY A 42 6.10 -6.51 14.28
C GLY A 42 5.42 -7.62 13.48
N LEU A 43 5.25 -7.41 12.18
CA LEU A 43 4.60 -8.36 11.29
C LEU A 43 5.59 -9.47 10.91
N PRO A 44 5.11 -10.71 10.76
CA PRO A 44 5.94 -11.84 10.37
C PRO A 44 6.68 -11.58 9.06
N GLU A 45 8.01 -11.73 9.12
CA GLU A 45 8.89 -11.48 7.98
C GLU A 45 8.82 -12.59 6.94
N GLU A 46 8.51 -13.81 7.38
CA GLU A 46 8.54 -15.02 6.55
C GLU A 46 7.48 -15.01 5.44
N VAL A 47 6.35 -14.32 5.65
CA VAL A 47 5.30 -14.13 4.64
C VAL A 47 5.22 -12.69 4.13
N ARG A 48 6.14 -11.80 4.51
CA ARG A 48 6.09 -10.37 4.18
C ARG A 48 6.02 -10.13 2.68
N VAL A 49 6.90 -10.80 1.91
CA VAL A 49 6.94 -10.64 0.46
C VAL A 49 5.62 -11.09 -0.16
N ASP A 50 5.11 -12.26 0.24
CA ASP A 50 3.85 -12.79 -0.28
C ASP A 50 2.67 -11.90 0.09
N ALA A 51 2.61 -11.39 1.33
CA ALA A 51 1.57 -10.48 1.78
C ALA A 51 1.58 -9.15 1.01
N VAL A 52 2.75 -8.56 0.80
CA VAL A 52 2.92 -7.35 -0.02
C VAL A 52 2.52 -7.61 -1.47
N LEU A 53 2.87 -8.78 -2.04
CA LEU A 53 2.45 -9.17 -3.37
C LEU A 53 0.93 -9.30 -3.49
N VAL A 54 0.25 -9.89 -2.49
CA VAL A 54 -1.22 -9.97 -2.45
C VAL A 54 -1.85 -8.57 -2.44
N VAL A 55 -1.30 -7.64 -1.65
CA VAL A 55 -1.76 -6.24 -1.59
C VAL A 55 -1.60 -5.56 -2.95
N LEU A 56 -0.39 -5.57 -3.51
CA LEU A 56 -0.08 -4.96 -4.80
C LEU A 56 -0.93 -5.56 -5.93
N TRP A 57 -1.11 -6.88 -5.92
CA TRP A 57 -1.95 -7.59 -6.88
C TRP A 57 -3.41 -7.10 -6.85
N HIS A 58 -3.98 -6.91 -5.66
CA HIS A 58 -5.36 -6.44 -5.53
C HIS A 58 -5.54 -4.96 -5.90
N ILE A 59 -4.56 -4.11 -5.60
CA ILE A 59 -4.54 -2.71 -6.06
C ILE A 59 -4.46 -2.68 -7.58
N TRP A 60 -3.57 -3.47 -8.18
CA TRP A 60 -3.43 -3.58 -9.62
C TRP A 60 -4.74 -4.05 -10.28
N LYS A 61 -5.40 -5.08 -9.74
CA LYS A 61 -6.70 -5.54 -10.24
C LYS A 61 -7.78 -4.46 -10.13
N ALA A 62 -7.90 -3.78 -9.00
CA ALA A 62 -8.89 -2.71 -8.81
C ALA A 62 -8.67 -1.55 -9.81
N ARG A 63 -7.41 -1.17 -10.03
CA ARG A 63 -7.05 -0.16 -11.04
C ARG A 63 -7.41 -0.63 -12.45
N ASN A 64 -7.14 -1.89 -12.78
CA ASN A 64 -7.44 -2.42 -14.10
C ASN A 64 -8.93 -2.55 -14.36
N ALA A 65 -9.72 -3.00 -13.38
CA ALA A 65 -11.18 -3.03 -13.47
C ALA A 65 -11.75 -1.62 -13.76
N LEU A 66 -11.18 -0.58 -13.14
CA LEU A 66 -11.57 0.81 -13.42
C LEU A 66 -11.21 1.25 -14.85
N ILE A 67 -10.08 0.79 -15.40
CA ILE A 67 -9.61 1.21 -16.73
C ILE A 67 -10.32 0.45 -17.85
N PHE A 68 -10.47 -0.86 -17.71
CA PHE A 68 -10.96 -1.75 -18.76
C PHE A 68 -12.47 -1.99 -18.66
N ASP A 69 -12.98 -2.16 -17.44
CA ASP A 69 -14.39 -2.54 -17.20
C ASP A 69 -15.24 -1.33 -16.73
N GLN A 70 -14.62 -0.16 -16.53
CA GLN A 70 -15.23 1.03 -15.90
C GLN A 70 -15.84 0.73 -14.53
N GLU A 71 -15.41 -0.35 -13.88
CA GLU A 71 -15.92 -0.77 -12.58
C GLU A 71 -15.12 -0.13 -11.45
N THR A 72 -15.78 0.66 -10.61
CA THR A 72 -15.15 1.25 -9.44
C THR A 72 -15.26 0.29 -8.25
N THR A 73 -14.17 -0.37 -7.89
CA THR A 73 -14.09 -1.13 -6.64
C THR A 73 -13.73 -0.19 -5.49
N SER A 74 -14.49 -0.23 -4.39
CA SER A 74 -14.16 0.61 -3.24
C SER A 74 -12.87 0.12 -2.53
N PRO A 75 -12.13 1.01 -1.87
CA PRO A 75 -10.96 0.61 -1.07
C PRO A 75 -11.32 -0.47 -0.03
N GLN A 76 -12.46 -0.32 0.64
CA GLN A 76 -12.97 -1.29 1.62
C GLN A 76 -13.24 -2.66 1.01
N GLN A 77 -13.85 -2.73 -0.18
CA GLN A 77 -14.07 -3.99 -0.89
C GLN A 77 -12.73 -4.63 -1.29
N THR A 78 -11.76 -3.81 -1.69
CA THR A 78 -10.42 -4.28 -2.07
C THR A 78 -9.71 -4.89 -0.85
N ILE A 79 -9.73 -4.22 0.30
CA ILE A 79 -9.19 -4.71 1.57
C ILE A 79 -9.87 -6.03 1.98
N ARG A 80 -11.21 -6.10 1.95
CA ARG A 80 -11.93 -7.34 2.26
C ARG A 80 -11.53 -8.51 1.35
N ARG A 81 -11.30 -8.24 0.06
CA ARG A 81 -10.82 -9.26 -0.90
C ARG A 81 -9.39 -9.70 -0.55
N MET A 82 -8.50 -8.78 -0.16
CA MET A 82 -7.14 -9.11 0.29
C MET A 82 -7.17 -10.02 1.53
N VAL A 83 -7.94 -9.65 2.56
CA VAL A 83 -8.10 -10.43 3.81
C VAL A 83 -8.62 -11.84 3.52
N ALA A 84 -9.66 -11.96 2.69
CA ALA A 84 -10.22 -13.26 2.31
C ALA A 84 -9.20 -14.17 1.59
N VAL A 85 -8.32 -13.58 0.76
CA VAL A 85 -7.22 -14.33 0.13
C VAL A 85 -6.21 -14.76 1.19
N MET A 86 -5.82 -13.90 2.11
CA MET A 86 -4.88 -14.28 3.19
C MET A 86 -5.44 -15.41 4.07
N GLU A 87 -6.73 -15.40 4.39
CA GLU A 87 -7.40 -16.50 5.11
C GLU A 87 -7.43 -17.81 4.30
N GLN A 88 -7.56 -17.73 2.97
CA GLN A 88 -7.45 -18.89 2.10
C GLN A 88 -6.04 -19.45 2.10
N TRP A 89 -5.02 -18.58 2.07
CA TRP A 89 -3.61 -18.98 2.11
C TRP A 89 -3.23 -19.59 3.45
N ARG A 90 -3.77 -19.11 4.57
CA ARG A 90 -3.66 -19.76 5.89
C ARG A 90 -4.04 -21.24 5.84
N ARG A 91 -5.13 -21.58 5.13
CA ARG A 91 -5.59 -22.97 5.01
C ARG A 91 -4.68 -23.84 4.15
N ARG A 92 -3.90 -23.22 3.26
CA ARG A 92 -3.03 -23.90 2.29
C ARG A 92 -1.60 -24.06 2.80
N CYS A 93 -1.08 -23.06 3.50
CA CYS A 93 0.28 -23.05 4.04
C CYS A 93 0.31 -23.74 5.41
N ARG A 94 0.65 -25.04 5.43
CA ARG A 94 0.87 -25.78 6.68
C ARG A 94 2.06 -25.18 7.43
N GLY A 95 1.82 -24.56 8.58
CA GLY A 95 2.86 -24.02 9.48
C GLY A 95 2.98 -22.49 9.54
N LEU A 96 2.59 -21.77 8.47
CA LEU A 96 2.69 -20.30 8.41
C LEU A 96 1.32 -19.61 8.59
N GLY A 97 0.30 -20.37 8.97
CA GLY A 97 -1.08 -19.86 9.04
C GLY A 97 -1.29 -18.72 10.02
N SER A 98 -0.63 -18.76 11.18
CA SER A 98 -0.67 -17.67 12.18
C SER A 98 -0.04 -16.38 11.64
N GLN A 99 0.99 -16.52 10.81
CA GLN A 99 1.68 -15.37 10.25
C GLN A 99 0.82 -14.66 9.20
N TRP A 100 0.15 -15.43 8.33
CA TRP A 100 -0.86 -14.91 7.41
C TRP A 100 -2.02 -14.21 8.12
N MET A 101 -2.44 -14.71 9.29
CA MET A 101 -3.48 -14.05 10.10
C MET A 101 -3.01 -12.71 10.66
N ALA A 102 -1.76 -12.60 11.12
CA ALA A 102 -1.24 -11.32 11.62
C ALA A 102 -1.30 -10.21 10.54
N TRP A 103 -0.99 -10.57 9.30
CA TRP A 103 -1.13 -9.66 8.15
C TRP A 103 -2.60 -9.36 7.81
N ALA A 104 -3.48 -10.36 7.88
CA ALA A 104 -4.91 -10.19 7.62
C ALA A 104 -5.57 -9.26 8.66
N ASP A 105 -5.25 -9.45 9.94
CA ASP A 105 -5.75 -8.64 11.05
C ASP A 105 -5.25 -7.19 10.93
N TYR A 106 -3.98 -7.00 10.59
CA TYR A 106 -3.39 -5.66 10.37
C TYR A 106 -4.05 -4.91 9.20
N LEU A 107 -4.38 -5.59 8.12
CA LEU A 107 -5.04 -4.95 6.98
C LEU A 107 -6.54 -4.73 7.20
N GLY A 108 -7.17 -5.53 8.06
CA GLY A 108 -8.59 -5.47 8.37
C GLY A 108 -8.98 -4.52 9.51
N SER A 109 -8.03 -4.12 10.36
CA SER A 109 -8.21 -3.17 11.47
C SER A 109 -8.38 -1.73 10.99
#